data_AF-A0A9N9UGB0-F1
#
_entry.id   AF-A0A9N9UGB0-F1
#
_cell.length_a   1.000
_cell.length_b   1.000
_cell.length_c   1.000
_cell.angle_alpha   90.00
_cell.angle_beta   90.00
_cell.angle_gamma   90.00
#
_symmetry.space_group_name_H-M   'P 1'
#
loop_
_entity.id
_entity.type
_entity.pdbx_description
1 polymer ?
#
loop_
_entity_poly.entity_id
_entity_poly.type
_entity_poly.pdbx_seq_one_letter_code
_entity_poly.pdbx_strand_id
1 'polypeptide(L)'
;MEGLWAYMITLVEIFGEIQELSMRAAPSLPDNQCMHVDDQVAFLGEALSSWEANFPEHELGGPFVALHQGYYHYRMLLYYQYLDTKRATTEKTARFSKFCQHSALAHSNLLALPRDVGQCDVLYAGVGHSTVISSSVLLHTAMFGDSDEIMPAQQALQANFKMLQELSPYWPSLDLTIRRLSQFQLRCTEGDAIRAYDFDEWMVAFLLRYHLTLDEKRSRGVAKNDIALFPVC
;
A
#
# COMPACT_ATOMS: atom_id res chain seq x y z
N MET A 1 4.41 12.16 30.26
CA MET A 1 5.06 11.26 29.29
C MET A 1 3.97 10.31 28.84
N GLU A 2 3.47 10.48 27.62
CA GLU A 2 2.46 9.56 27.08
C GLU A 2 3.14 8.21 26.80
N GLY A 3 2.49 7.12 27.20
CA GLY A 3 3.02 5.78 26.93
C GLY A 3 2.81 5.38 25.48
N LEU A 4 3.54 4.37 25.01
CA LEU A 4 3.42 3.79 23.66
C LEU A 4 1.98 3.52 23.22
N TRP A 5 1.11 3.12 24.16
CA TRP A 5 -0.31 2.88 23.93
C TRP A 5 -1.09 4.12 23.46
N ALA A 6 -0.75 5.31 23.93
CA ALA A 6 -1.39 6.55 23.48
C ALA A 6 -1.09 6.82 21.99
N TYR A 7 0.15 6.55 21.57
CA TYR A 7 0.56 6.62 20.17
C TYR A 7 -0.13 5.56 19.31
N MET A 8 -0.34 4.35 19.83
CA MET A 8 -1.13 3.33 19.14
C MET A 8 -2.59 3.76 18.95
N ILE A 9 -3.23 4.30 19.99
CA ILE A 9 -4.64 4.72 19.95
C ILE A 9 -4.82 5.82 18.89
N THR A 10 -4.02 6.88 18.96
CA THR A 10 -4.08 7.99 18.00
C THR A 10 -3.84 7.53 16.56
N LEU A 11 -2.90 6.60 16.35
CA LEU A 11 -2.64 6.06 15.02
C LEU A 11 -3.82 5.20 14.49
N VAL A 12 -4.49 4.45 15.37
CA VAL A 12 -5.68 3.65 15.01
C VAL A 12 -6.91 4.52 14.74
N GLU A 13 -7.08 5.64 15.45
CA GLU A 13 -8.15 6.61 15.18
C GLU A 13 -8.00 7.21 13.78
N ILE A 14 -6.79 7.67 13.44
CA ILE A 14 -6.47 8.17 12.09
C ILE A 14 -6.74 7.09 11.03
N PHE A 15 -6.39 5.83 11.31
CA PHE A 15 -6.68 4.72 10.39
C PHE A 15 -8.17 4.53 10.12
N GLY A 16 -9.02 4.63 11.15
CA GLY A 16 -10.47 4.56 10.98
C GLY A 16 -10.98 5.59 9.96
N GLU A 17 -10.54 6.84 10.08
CA GLU A 17 -10.90 7.92 9.15
C GLU A 17 -10.40 7.65 7.72
N ILE A 18 -9.18 7.11 7.57
CA ILE A 18 -8.61 6.74 6.27
C ILE A 18 -9.44 5.63 5.60
N GLN A 19 -9.88 4.63 6.36
CA GLN A 19 -10.71 3.55 5.82
C GLN A 19 -12.05 4.10 5.32
N GLU A 20 -12.72 4.94 6.11
CA GLU A 20 -13.98 5.56 5.73
C GLU A 20 -13.84 6.44 4.48
N LEU A 21 -12.78 7.24 4.41
CA LEU A 21 -12.46 8.06 3.24
C LEU A 21 -12.24 7.20 1.99
N SER A 22 -11.43 6.14 2.11
CA SER A 22 -11.13 5.24 1.00
C SER A 22 -12.39 4.56 0.45
N MET A 23 -13.30 4.13 1.33
CA MET A 23 -14.58 3.54 0.94
C MET A 23 -15.49 4.55 0.22
N ARG A 24 -15.52 5.81 0.67
CA ARG A 24 -16.30 6.87 0.01
C ARG A 24 -15.72 7.32 -1.32
N ALA A 25 -14.41 7.15 -1.54
CA ALA A 25 -13.72 7.59 -2.74
C ALA A 25 -13.71 6.55 -3.89
N ALA A 26 -14.12 5.31 -3.62
CA ALA A 26 -14.19 4.22 -4.61
C ALA A 26 -15.26 4.41 -5.73
N PRO A 27 -16.45 4.97 -5.46
CA PRO A 27 -17.40 5.32 -6.50
C PRO A 27 -16.82 6.42 -7.40
N SER A 28 -17.19 6.46 -8.67
CA SER A 28 -16.87 7.60 -9.54
C SER A 28 -17.52 8.87 -8.98
N LEU A 29 -16.78 9.62 -8.18
CA LEU A 29 -17.25 10.85 -7.56
C LEU A 29 -17.36 11.94 -8.63
N PRO A 30 -18.42 12.78 -8.59
CA PRO A 30 -18.46 13.99 -9.39
C PRO A 30 -17.31 14.94 -9.01
N ASP A 31 -16.82 15.75 -9.95
CA ASP A 31 -15.64 16.61 -9.76
C ASP A 31 -15.71 17.51 -8.51
N ASN A 32 -16.91 17.97 -8.12
CA ASN A 32 -17.11 18.82 -6.93
C ASN A 32 -16.89 18.08 -5.60
N GLN A 33 -17.02 16.75 -5.57
CA GLN A 33 -16.75 15.91 -4.40
C GLN A 33 -15.27 15.50 -4.35
N CYS A 34 -14.56 15.46 -5.48
CA CYS A 34 -13.12 15.19 -5.54
C CYS A 34 -12.29 16.25 -4.78
N MET A 35 -12.65 17.54 -4.88
CA MET A 35 -11.94 18.60 -4.16
C MET A 35 -12.05 18.44 -2.64
N HIS A 36 -13.22 18.03 -2.15
CA HIS A 36 -13.43 17.76 -0.72
C HIS A 36 -12.63 16.54 -0.24
N VAL A 37 -12.47 15.52 -1.09
CA VAL A 37 -11.61 14.37 -0.81
C VAL A 37 -10.15 14.81 -0.69
N ASP A 38 -9.64 15.65 -1.60
CA ASP A 38 -8.24 16.12 -1.56
C ASP A 38 -7.92 16.95 -0.31
N ASP A 39 -8.89 17.70 0.22
CA ASP A 39 -8.73 18.45 1.46
C ASP A 39 -8.74 17.54 2.69
N GLN A 40 -9.61 16.53 2.72
CA GLN A 40 -9.59 15.51 3.77
C GLN A 40 -8.30 14.68 3.73
N VAL A 41 -7.79 14.36 2.53
CA VAL A 41 -6.50 13.70 2.37
C VAL A 41 -5.36 14.56 2.91
N ALA A 42 -5.36 15.87 2.63
CA ALA A 42 -4.36 16.79 3.16
C ALA A 42 -4.40 16.82 4.69
N PHE A 43 -5.59 16.96 5.27
CA PHE A 43 -5.80 16.99 6.72
C PHE A 43 -5.31 15.72 7.42
N LEU A 44 -5.70 14.53 6.92
CA LEU A 44 -5.23 13.25 7.47
C LEU A 44 -3.73 13.06 7.27
N GLY A 45 -3.17 13.57 6.16
CA GLY A 45 -1.74 13.59 5.91
C GLY A 45 -0.95 14.42 6.92
N GLU A 46 -1.49 15.58 7.29
CA GLU A 46 -0.93 16.44 8.35
C GLU A 46 -1.05 15.76 9.72
N ALA A 47 -2.17 15.09 10.01
CA ALA A 47 -2.35 14.34 11.25
C ALA A 47 -1.32 13.21 11.38
N LEU A 48 -1.08 12.43 10.32
CA LEU A 48 -0.03 11.42 10.28
C LEU A 48 1.37 12.02 10.47
N SER A 49 1.66 13.14 9.79
CA SER A 49 2.97 13.81 9.92
C SER A 49 3.19 14.38 11.32
N SER A 50 2.14 14.91 11.96
CA SER A 50 2.16 15.36 13.34
C SER A 50 2.37 14.19 14.30
N TRP A 51 1.72 13.05 14.05
CA TRP A 51 1.93 11.84 14.83
C TRP A 51 3.39 11.38 14.79
N GLU A 52 3.99 11.29 13.60
CA GLU A 52 5.41 10.90 13.42
C GLU A 52 6.35 11.87 14.13
N ALA A 53 6.15 13.18 13.98
CA ALA A 53 7.00 14.20 14.59
C ALA A 53 6.98 14.20 16.13
N ASN A 54 5.90 13.70 16.73
CA ASN A 54 5.75 13.59 18.18
C ASN A 54 6.10 12.18 18.70
N PHE A 55 6.39 11.22 17.81
CA PHE A 55 6.72 9.86 18.18
C PHE A 55 8.17 9.77 18.68
N PRO A 56 8.44 9.18 19.86
CA PRO A 56 9.77 9.21 20.45
C PRO A 56 10.75 8.31 19.69
N GLU A 57 11.77 8.92 19.06
CA GLU A 57 12.81 8.23 18.27
C GLU A 57 13.76 7.33 19.09
N HIS A 58 13.71 7.39 20.43
CA HIS A 58 14.74 6.80 21.29
C HIS A 58 14.48 5.35 21.73
N GLU A 59 13.35 4.74 21.35
CA GLU A 59 13.05 3.34 21.67
C GLU A 59 13.32 2.44 20.47
N LEU A 60 14.53 1.88 20.38
CA LEU A 60 14.82 0.81 19.41
C LEU A 60 14.22 -0.51 19.92
N GLY A 61 13.19 -1.03 19.26
CA GLY A 61 12.60 -2.34 19.58
C GLY A 61 11.40 -2.73 18.71
N GLY A 62 10.96 -3.98 18.84
CA GLY A 62 9.84 -4.53 18.06
C GLY A 62 8.57 -3.65 18.02
N PRO A 63 8.07 -3.11 19.15
CA PRO A 63 6.89 -2.25 19.15
C PRO A 63 7.06 -0.93 18.39
N PHE A 64 8.26 -0.33 18.44
CA PHE A 64 8.59 0.88 17.69
C PHE A 64 8.54 0.63 16.18
N VAL A 65 9.12 -0.49 15.74
CA VAL A 65 9.11 -0.88 14.33
C VAL A 65 7.70 -1.22 13.86
N ALA A 66 6.92 -1.93 14.67
CA ALA A 66 5.52 -2.23 14.34
C ALA A 66 4.68 -0.96 14.15
N LEU A 67 4.89 0.06 15.00
CA LEU A 67 4.20 1.34 14.88
C LEU A 67 4.62 2.12 13.63
N HIS A 68 5.92 2.17 13.31
CA HIS A 68 6.38 2.78 12.06
C HIS A 68 5.89 2.04 10.82
N GLN A 69 5.82 0.71 10.87
CA GLN A 69 5.23 -0.08 9.80
C GLN A 69 3.75 0.27 9.61
N GLY A 70 3.00 0.39 10.70
CA GLY A 70 1.60 0.85 10.69
C GLY A 70 1.44 2.25 10.10
N TYR A 71 2.32 3.18 10.49
CA TYR A 71 2.37 4.54 9.97
C TYR A 71 2.53 4.58 8.45
N TYR A 72 3.56 3.92 7.90
CA TYR A 72 3.76 3.88 6.45
C TYR A 72 2.62 3.15 5.74
N HIS A 73 2.07 2.09 6.33
CA HIS A 73 0.91 1.41 5.80
C HIS A 73 -0.30 2.34 5.67
N TYR A 74 -0.60 3.15 6.70
CA TYR A 74 -1.74 4.06 6.67
C TYR A 74 -1.53 5.21 5.69
N ARG A 75 -0.29 5.71 5.54
CA ARG A 75 0.06 6.65 4.47
C ARG A 75 -0.16 6.05 3.07
N MET A 76 0.27 4.80 2.85
CA MET A 76 0.01 4.12 1.57
C MET A 76 -1.48 4.04 1.28
N LEU A 77 -2.31 3.64 2.26
CA LEU A 77 -3.77 3.59 2.08
C LEU A 77 -4.38 4.95 1.74
N LEU A 78 -3.98 5.99 2.47
CA LEU A 78 -4.48 7.36 2.29
C LEU A 78 -4.19 7.89 0.89
N TYR A 79 -2.99 7.64 0.37
CA TYR A 79 -2.53 8.21 -0.89
C TYR A 79 -2.66 7.27 -2.11
N TYR A 80 -3.04 6.01 -1.91
CA TYR A 80 -3.08 5.00 -2.98
C TYR A 80 -3.91 5.44 -4.18
N GLN A 81 -5.03 6.13 -3.94
CA GLN A 81 -5.92 6.58 -5.00
C GLN A 81 -5.25 7.52 -6.02
N TYR A 82 -4.14 8.18 -5.67
CA TYR A 82 -3.41 9.07 -6.57
C TYR A 82 -2.38 8.35 -7.44
N LEU A 83 -2.34 7.01 -7.37
CA LEU A 83 -1.70 6.17 -8.38
C LEU A 83 -2.64 5.89 -9.58
N ASP A 84 -3.92 6.22 -9.46
CA ASP A 84 -4.86 6.12 -10.58
C ASP A 84 -4.58 7.20 -11.62
N THR A 85 -3.94 6.80 -12.72
CA THR A 85 -3.59 7.67 -13.84
C THR A 85 -4.77 8.34 -14.54
N LYS A 86 -6.02 7.89 -14.31
CA LYS A 86 -7.22 8.54 -14.87
C LYS A 86 -7.63 9.78 -14.10
N ARG A 87 -7.15 9.96 -12.86
CA ARG A 87 -7.48 11.14 -12.07
C ARG A 87 -6.78 12.37 -12.61
N ALA A 88 -7.48 13.51 -12.56
CA ALA A 88 -6.90 14.79 -12.91
C ALA A 88 -5.68 15.08 -12.02
N THR A 89 -4.55 15.39 -12.66
CA THR A 89 -3.31 15.67 -11.95
C THR A 89 -3.17 17.18 -11.74
N THR A 90 -3.12 17.58 -10.48
CA THR A 90 -2.71 18.92 -10.04
C THR A 90 -1.36 18.80 -9.32
N GLU A 91 -0.71 19.93 -9.02
CA GLU A 91 0.53 19.90 -8.23
C GLU A 91 0.31 19.23 -6.86
N LYS A 92 -0.85 19.47 -6.23
CA LYS A 92 -1.22 18.87 -4.93
C LYS A 92 -1.36 17.34 -5.05
N THR A 93 -2.09 16.85 -6.05
CA THR A 93 -2.31 15.40 -6.21
C THR A 93 -1.08 14.67 -6.72
N ALA A 94 -0.20 15.33 -7.48
CA ALA A 94 1.11 14.80 -7.84
C ALA A 94 1.99 14.57 -6.59
N ARG A 95 1.98 15.49 -5.63
CA ARG A 95 2.68 15.30 -4.33
C ARG A 95 2.11 14.13 -3.55
N PHE A 96 0.79 13.94 -3.53
CA PHE A 96 0.17 12.78 -2.88
C PHE A 96 0.62 11.45 -3.49
N SER A 97 0.71 11.37 -4.82
CA SER A 97 1.28 10.20 -5.49
C SER A 97 2.72 9.91 -5.02
N LYS A 98 3.57 10.95 -4.96
CA LYS A 98 4.94 10.82 -4.44
C LYS A 98 4.99 10.41 -2.97
N PHE A 99 4.07 10.90 -2.13
CA PHE A 99 3.97 10.45 -0.73
C PHE A 99 3.61 8.97 -0.62
N CYS A 100 2.74 8.45 -1.49
CA CYS A 100 2.43 7.03 -1.54
C CYS A 100 3.68 6.20 -1.86
N GLN A 101 4.41 6.58 -2.92
CA GLN A 101 5.61 5.89 -3.38
C GLN A 101 6.73 5.92 -2.34
N HIS A 102 6.98 7.07 -1.73
CA HIS A 102 7.93 7.21 -0.64
C HIS A 102 7.58 6.30 0.55
N SER A 103 6.30 6.27 0.95
CA SER A 103 5.85 5.45 2.08
C SER A 103 6.03 3.96 1.80
N ALA A 104 5.80 3.50 0.57
CA ALA A 104 6.05 2.11 0.17
C ALA A 104 7.53 1.75 0.21
N LEU A 105 8.41 2.62 -0.30
CA LEU A 105 9.84 2.40 -0.24
C LEU A 105 10.34 2.38 1.22
N ALA A 106 9.91 3.35 2.04
CA ALA A 106 10.27 3.42 3.46
C ALA A 106 9.78 2.20 4.25
N HIS A 107 8.54 1.76 4.02
CA HIS A 107 8.00 0.52 4.61
C HIS A 107 8.87 -0.70 4.28
N SER A 108 9.25 -0.84 3.01
CA SER A 108 10.04 -1.97 2.53
C SER A 108 11.48 -1.94 3.08
N ASN A 109 12.08 -0.76 3.18
CA ASN A 109 13.40 -0.59 3.79
C ASN A 109 13.38 -0.94 5.28
N LEU A 110 12.33 -0.54 6.00
CA LEU A 110 12.15 -0.86 7.41
C LEU A 110 11.97 -2.38 7.61
N LEU A 111 11.23 -3.04 6.71
CA LEU A 111 11.04 -4.49 6.71
C LEU A 111 12.32 -5.27 6.40
N ALA A 112 13.22 -4.70 5.60
CA ALA A 112 14.49 -5.30 5.21
C ALA A 112 15.59 -5.17 6.28
N LEU A 113 15.35 -4.44 7.37
CA LEU A 113 16.33 -4.32 8.45
C LEU A 113 16.63 -5.70 9.07
N PRO A 114 17.90 -5.99 9.44
CA PRO A 114 18.24 -7.28 10.03
C PRO A 114 17.48 -7.49 11.33
N ARG A 115 16.89 -8.68 11.51
CA ARG A 115 16.09 -9.05 12.69
C ARG A 115 16.87 -8.97 14.01
N ASP A 116 18.18 -9.16 13.93
CA ASP A 116 19.10 -9.06 15.06
C ASP A 116 19.30 -7.61 15.56
N VAL A 117 18.91 -6.62 14.75
CA VAL A 117 18.84 -5.22 15.19
C VAL A 117 17.60 -5.07 16.07
N GLY A 118 17.79 -5.18 17.39
CA GLY A 118 16.77 -4.81 18.39
C GLY A 118 15.70 -5.86 18.69
N GLN A 119 15.96 -7.16 18.45
CA GLN A 119 14.99 -8.26 18.68
C GLN A 119 13.66 -8.02 17.95
N CYS A 120 13.75 -7.75 16.65
CA CYS A 120 12.66 -7.18 15.88
C CYS A 120 11.94 -8.24 15.03
N ASP A 121 11.33 -9.24 15.67
CA ASP A 121 10.46 -10.20 14.96
C ASP A 121 9.06 -9.62 14.78
N VAL A 122 8.89 -8.79 13.75
CA VAL A 122 7.59 -8.24 13.36
C VAL A 122 6.92 -9.20 12.36
N LEU A 123 6.59 -10.40 12.83
CA LEU A 123 6.01 -11.47 12.01
C LEU A 123 4.56 -11.70 12.39
N TYR A 124 3.66 -10.82 11.94
CA TYR A 124 2.22 -11.04 12.04
C TYR A 124 1.56 -10.79 10.69
N ALA A 125 0.38 -11.38 10.48
CA ALA A 125 -0.33 -11.35 9.20
C ALA A 125 -0.55 -9.93 8.63
N GLY A 126 -0.68 -8.91 9.49
CA GLY A 126 -0.80 -7.51 9.08
C GLY A 126 0.43 -6.99 8.32
N VAL A 127 1.64 -7.43 8.66
CA VAL A 127 2.87 -7.08 7.93
C VAL A 127 2.87 -7.70 6.54
N GLY A 128 2.41 -8.95 6.41
CA GLY A 128 2.27 -9.57 5.10
C GLY A 128 1.29 -8.81 4.20
N HIS A 129 0.16 -8.33 4.76
CA HIS A 129 -0.79 -7.51 4.02
C HIS A 129 -0.21 -6.15 3.60
N SER A 130 0.39 -5.40 4.53
CA SER A 130 1.01 -4.11 4.21
C SER A 130 2.16 -4.27 3.20
N THR A 131 2.89 -5.38 3.24
CA THR A 131 3.95 -5.72 2.27
C THR A 131 3.38 -5.95 0.87
N VAL A 132 2.19 -6.58 0.75
CA VAL A 132 1.51 -6.71 -0.55
C VAL A 132 1.08 -5.36 -1.10
N ILE A 133 0.51 -4.49 -0.27
CA ILE A 133 0.17 -3.11 -0.68
C ILE A 133 1.42 -2.35 -1.10
N SER A 134 2.48 -2.41 -0.30
CA SER A 134 3.76 -1.78 -0.64
C SER A 134 4.28 -2.28 -1.99
N SER A 135 4.21 -3.59 -2.23
CA SER A 135 4.64 -4.20 -3.50
C SER A 135 3.82 -3.71 -4.69
N SER A 136 2.50 -3.49 -4.55
CA SER A 136 1.70 -2.93 -5.64
C SER A 136 2.04 -1.46 -5.92
N VAL A 137 2.35 -0.67 -4.89
CA VAL A 137 2.88 0.70 -5.08
C VAL A 137 4.25 0.68 -5.76
N LEU A 138 5.16 -0.20 -5.34
CA LEU A 138 6.50 -0.30 -5.93
C LEU A 138 6.46 -0.79 -7.38
N LEU A 139 5.51 -1.67 -7.73
CA LEU A 139 5.23 -2.01 -9.13
C LEU A 139 4.84 -0.78 -9.94
N HIS A 140 4.01 0.12 -9.38
CA HIS A 140 3.66 1.38 -10.03
C HIS A 140 4.91 2.21 -10.29
N THR A 141 5.73 2.42 -9.25
CA THR A 141 6.97 3.21 -9.35
C THR A 141 7.95 2.60 -10.35
N ALA A 142 8.08 1.27 -10.39
CA ALA A 142 8.97 0.59 -11.34
C ALA A 142 8.52 0.72 -12.80
N MET A 143 7.22 0.92 -13.05
CA MET A 143 6.66 1.06 -14.41
C MET A 143 6.51 2.51 -14.86
N PHE A 144 6.16 3.41 -13.95
CA PHE A 144 5.71 4.77 -14.25
C PHE A 144 6.48 5.87 -13.50
N GLY A 145 7.39 5.49 -12.61
CA GLY A 145 8.21 6.43 -11.84
C GLY A 145 9.32 7.08 -12.65
N ASP A 146 10.00 8.04 -12.02
CA ASP A 146 11.14 8.72 -12.63
C ASP A 146 12.36 7.78 -12.70
N SER A 147 13.32 8.10 -13.56
CA SER A 147 14.47 7.20 -13.85
C SER A 147 15.29 6.83 -12.61
N ASP A 148 15.36 7.71 -11.62
CA ASP A 148 16.06 7.52 -10.35
C ASP A 148 15.26 6.71 -9.32
N GLU A 149 13.94 6.58 -9.52
CA GLU A 149 13.04 5.84 -8.63
C GLU A 149 12.88 4.37 -9.03
N ILE A 150 13.07 4.04 -10.31
CA ILE A 150 12.85 2.69 -10.86
C ILE A 150 13.74 1.64 -10.18
N MET A 151 15.05 1.88 -10.11
CA MET A 151 16.01 0.91 -9.56
C MET A 151 15.78 0.65 -8.06
N PRO A 152 15.63 1.68 -7.18
CA PRO A 152 15.25 1.47 -5.79
C PRO A 152 13.93 0.70 -5.64
N ALA A 153 12.92 1.02 -6.47
CA ALA A 153 11.63 0.34 -6.40
C ALA A 153 11.74 -1.15 -6.74
N GLN A 154 12.51 -1.51 -7.77
CA GLN A 154 12.75 -2.90 -8.14
C GLN A 154 13.48 -3.69 -7.05
N GLN A 155 14.50 -3.09 -6.41
CA GLN A 155 15.24 -3.72 -5.32
C GLN A 155 14.34 -3.98 -4.10
N ALA A 156 13.56 -2.98 -3.70
CA ALA A 156 12.59 -3.10 -2.61
C ALA A 156 11.51 -4.15 -2.94
N LEU A 157 11.05 -4.22 -4.19
CA LEU A 157 10.07 -5.21 -4.63
C LEU A 157 10.62 -6.64 -4.50
N GLN A 158 11.88 -6.87 -4.87
CA GLN A 158 12.54 -8.18 -4.70
C GLN A 158 12.65 -8.56 -3.22
N ALA A 159 13.02 -7.61 -2.35
CA ALA A 159 13.08 -7.85 -0.91
C ALA A 159 11.70 -8.21 -0.34
N ASN A 160 10.64 -7.50 -0.74
CA ASN A 160 9.27 -7.78 -0.33
C ASN A 160 8.81 -9.17 -0.75
N PHE A 161 9.08 -9.58 -2.00
CA PHE A 161 8.72 -10.93 -2.46
C PHE A 161 9.42 -12.02 -1.67
N LYS A 162 10.72 -11.85 -1.38
CA LYS A 162 11.47 -12.78 -0.53
C LYS A 162 10.84 -12.87 0.87
N MET A 163 10.51 -11.74 1.48
CA MET A 163 9.86 -11.71 2.79
C MET A 163 8.49 -12.39 2.79
N LEU A 164 7.67 -12.17 1.76
CA LEU A 164 6.37 -12.83 1.61
C LEU A 164 6.52 -14.35 1.47
N GLN A 165 7.53 -14.83 0.74
CA GLN A 165 7.85 -16.26 0.63
C GLN A 165 8.32 -16.84 1.96
N GLU A 166 9.08 -16.10 2.75
CA GLU A 166 9.51 -16.51 4.09
C GLU A 166 8.36 -16.55 5.10
N LEU A 167 7.38 -15.63 4.97
CA LEU A 167 6.22 -15.54 5.87
C LEU A 167 5.11 -16.55 5.57
N SER A 168 4.94 -16.95 4.30
CA SER A 168 3.80 -17.79 3.88
C SER A 168 3.66 -19.13 4.64
N PRO A 169 4.74 -19.84 5.04
CA PRO A 169 4.59 -21.09 5.80
C PRO A 169 4.05 -20.87 7.22
N TYR A 170 4.26 -19.69 7.80
CA TYR A 170 3.83 -19.35 9.15
C TYR A 170 2.41 -18.79 9.18
N TRP A 171 1.99 -18.13 8.10
CA TRP A 171 0.71 -17.43 8.01
C TRP A 171 -0.05 -17.84 6.75
N PRO A 172 -0.74 -19.00 6.75
CA PRO A 172 -1.50 -19.46 5.58
C PRO A 172 -2.57 -18.48 5.10
N SER A 173 -3.05 -17.57 5.97
CA SER A 173 -3.95 -16.48 5.58
C SER A 173 -3.34 -15.52 4.55
N LEU A 174 -2.01 -15.48 4.41
CA LEU A 174 -1.30 -14.68 3.41
C LEU A 174 -1.39 -15.27 2.00
N ASP A 175 -1.74 -16.55 1.84
CA ASP A 175 -1.85 -17.16 0.51
C ASP A 175 -2.82 -16.41 -0.39
N LEU A 176 -3.95 -15.95 0.17
CA LEU A 176 -4.92 -15.14 -0.54
C LEU A 176 -4.33 -13.80 -0.96
N THR A 177 -3.62 -13.13 -0.06
CA THR A 177 -3.02 -11.81 -0.31
C THR A 177 -1.89 -11.89 -1.34
N ILE A 178 -1.04 -12.93 -1.28
CA ILE A 178 0.02 -13.18 -2.25
C ILE A 178 -0.58 -13.49 -3.63
N ARG A 179 -1.61 -14.34 -3.70
CA ARG A 179 -2.31 -14.62 -4.97
C ARG A 179 -2.90 -13.36 -5.58
N ARG A 180 -3.46 -12.45 -4.77
CA ARG A 180 -3.95 -11.15 -5.25
C ARG A 180 -2.83 -10.30 -5.86
N LEU A 181 -1.65 -10.26 -5.22
CA LEU A 181 -0.49 -9.56 -5.77
C LEU A 181 -0.05 -10.17 -7.11
N SER A 182 -0.03 -11.49 -7.23
CA SER A 182 0.30 -12.17 -8.50
C SER A 182 -0.72 -11.84 -9.60
N GLN A 183 -2.02 -11.83 -9.28
CA GLN A 183 -3.07 -11.41 -10.22
C GLN A 183 -2.90 -9.95 -10.63
N PHE A 184 -2.58 -9.07 -9.68
CA PHE A 184 -2.33 -7.65 -9.92
C PHE A 184 -1.14 -7.46 -10.87
N GLN A 185 -0.01 -8.12 -10.57
CA GLN A 185 1.19 -8.08 -11.38
C GLN A 185 0.94 -8.60 -12.80
N LEU A 186 0.18 -9.69 -12.96
CA LEU A 186 -0.16 -10.23 -14.27
C LEU A 186 -0.85 -9.18 -15.15
N ARG A 187 -1.79 -8.40 -14.61
CA ARG A 187 -2.46 -7.32 -15.37
C ARG A 187 -1.51 -6.20 -15.74
N CYS A 188 -0.57 -5.90 -14.85
CA CYS A 188 0.49 -4.95 -15.14
C CYS A 188 1.34 -5.41 -16.32
N THR A 189 1.62 -6.72 -16.44
CA THR A 189 2.42 -7.27 -17.55
C THR A 189 1.64 -7.50 -18.85
N GLU A 190 0.32 -7.73 -18.80
CA GLU A 190 -0.53 -7.99 -19.97
C GLU A 190 -0.91 -6.71 -20.77
N GLY A 191 -0.28 -5.57 -20.46
CA GLY A 191 -0.45 -4.32 -21.21
C GLY A 191 -1.61 -3.43 -20.73
N ASP A 192 -2.29 -3.79 -19.64
CA ASP A 192 -3.35 -2.99 -19.01
C ASP A 192 -2.93 -2.45 -17.63
N ALA A 193 -1.62 -2.21 -17.45
CA ALA A 193 -1.04 -1.72 -16.21
C ALA A 193 -1.72 -0.45 -15.70
N ILE A 194 -2.09 0.45 -16.60
CA ILE A 194 -2.80 1.68 -16.30
C ILE A 194 -4.12 1.39 -15.58
N ARG A 195 -4.95 0.45 -16.08
CA ARG A 195 -6.25 0.14 -15.46
C ARG A 195 -6.14 -0.75 -14.23
N ALA A 196 -4.99 -1.40 -14.02
CA ALA A 196 -4.73 -2.10 -12.76
C ALA A 196 -4.84 -1.13 -11.57
N TYR A 197 -4.47 0.14 -11.75
CA TYR A 197 -4.55 1.19 -10.72
C TYR A 197 -5.86 1.98 -10.66
N ASP A 198 -6.85 1.65 -11.50
CA ASP A 198 -8.21 2.23 -11.35
C ASP A 198 -8.66 2.09 -9.89
N PHE A 199 -8.96 3.21 -9.23
CA PHE A 199 -9.34 3.24 -7.81
C PHE A 199 -10.83 2.93 -7.66
N ASP A 200 -11.21 1.69 -7.98
CA ASP A 200 -12.56 1.17 -7.94
C ASP A 200 -12.87 0.37 -6.66
N GLU A 201 -14.08 -0.16 -6.55
CA GLU A 201 -14.50 -1.01 -5.43
C GLU A 201 -13.58 -2.23 -5.22
N TRP A 202 -13.02 -2.78 -6.31
CA TRP A 202 -12.08 -3.89 -6.23
C TRP A 202 -10.76 -3.43 -5.61
N MET A 203 -10.25 -2.26 -6.00
CA MET A 203 -9.03 -1.69 -5.41
C MET A 203 -9.22 -1.42 -3.92
N VAL A 204 -10.36 -0.85 -3.51
CA VAL A 204 -10.63 -0.63 -2.07
C VAL A 204 -10.71 -1.96 -1.33
N ALA A 205 -11.29 -3.00 -1.94
CA ALA A 205 -11.31 -4.34 -1.35
C ALA A 205 -9.91 -4.99 -1.29
N PHE A 206 -9.06 -4.74 -2.29
CA PHE A 206 -7.66 -5.14 -2.30
C PHE A 206 -6.89 -4.51 -1.12
N LEU A 207 -7.08 -3.21 -0.90
CA LEU A 207 -6.40 -2.44 0.14
C LEU A 207 -6.92 -2.74 1.56
N LEU A 208 -8.23 -2.85 1.76
CA LEU A 208 -8.82 -2.89 3.10
C LEU A 208 -9.33 -4.26 3.52
N ARG A 209 -9.73 -5.12 2.58
CA ARG A 209 -10.46 -6.37 2.87
C ARG A 209 -9.59 -7.61 2.65
N TYR A 210 -8.42 -7.64 3.27
CA TYR A 210 -7.40 -8.69 3.06
C TYR A 210 -7.80 -10.09 3.53
N HIS A 211 -8.77 -10.20 4.42
CA HIS A 211 -9.31 -11.48 4.91
C HIS A 211 -10.30 -12.17 3.95
N LEU A 212 -10.78 -11.48 2.91
CA LEU A 212 -11.82 -12.02 2.01
C LEU A 212 -11.21 -12.70 0.78
N THR A 213 -11.97 -13.49 0.03
CA THR A 213 -11.61 -13.83 -1.35
C THR A 213 -12.10 -12.71 -2.26
N LEU A 214 -11.24 -12.20 -3.15
CA LEU A 214 -11.68 -11.27 -4.20
C LEU A 214 -11.83 -12.05 -5.50
N ASP A 215 -12.92 -11.78 -6.20
CA ASP A 215 -13.05 -12.19 -7.59
C ASP A 215 -11.97 -11.51 -8.46
N GLU A 216 -11.67 -12.08 -9.63
CA GLU A 216 -10.81 -11.43 -10.62
C GLU A 216 -11.30 -9.99 -10.87
N LYS A 217 -10.42 -8.99 -10.83
CA LYS A 217 -10.79 -7.58 -11.06
C LYS A 217 -11.47 -7.47 -12.44
N ARG A 218 -12.79 -7.39 -12.56
CA ARG A 218 -13.41 -7.45 -13.89
C ARG A 218 -13.13 -6.16 -14.66
N SER A 219 -12.32 -6.21 -15.72
CA SER A 219 -12.20 -5.09 -16.65
C SER A 219 -13.60 -4.85 -17.22
N ARG A 220 -14.18 -3.65 -17.04
CA ARG A 220 -15.44 -3.34 -17.69
C ARG A 220 -15.20 -3.34 -19.21
N GLY A 221 -15.57 -4.45 -19.84
CA GLY A 221 -15.60 -4.66 -21.28
C GLY A 221 -14.26 -4.99 -21.93
N VAL A 222 -13.92 -6.29 -22.01
CA VAL A 222 -13.54 -7.01 -23.24
C VAL A 222 -13.94 -8.48 -23.02
N ALA A 223 -14.59 -9.11 -24.00
CA ALA A 223 -14.95 -10.52 -23.96
C ALA A 223 -13.68 -11.40 -23.85
N LYS A 224 -13.67 -12.37 -22.93
CA LYS A 224 -12.61 -13.38 -22.81
C LYS A 224 -12.58 -14.19 -24.11
N ASN A 225 -11.48 -14.09 -24.87
CA ASN A 225 -11.04 -15.18 -25.74
C ASN A 225 -9.87 -15.86 -25.04
N ASP A 226 -9.97 -17.17 -24.89
CA ASP A 226 -8.98 -18.02 -24.25
C ASP A 226 -7.62 -17.92 -24.96
N ILE A 227 -6.57 -17.56 -24.23
CA ILE A 227 -5.18 -17.71 -24.69
C ILE A 227 -4.37 -18.39 -23.58
N ALA A 228 -3.67 -19.43 -24.01
CA ALA A 228 -2.91 -20.37 -23.20
C ALA A 228 -1.76 -19.72 -22.41
N LEU A 229 -1.60 -20.17 -21.17
CA LEU A 229 -0.43 -19.95 -20.32
C LEU A 229 0.81 -20.60 -20.95
N PHE A 230 1.85 -19.82 -21.21
CA PHE A 230 3.20 -20.33 -21.46
C PHE A 230 4.01 -20.37 -20.14
N PRO A 231 4.99 -21.28 -20.02
CA PRO A 231 5.62 -21.61 -18.74
C PRO A 231 6.70 -20.59 -18.36
N VAL A 232 6.83 -20.39 -17.04
CA VAL A 232 7.90 -19.64 -16.39
C VAL A 232 9.20 -20.47 -16.46
N CYS A 233 10.31 -19.85 -16.88
CA CYS A 233 11.67 -20.39 -16.75
C CYS A 233 12.24 -20.08 -15.36
#